data_AF-A0A845WU68-F1
#
_entry.id   AF-A0A845WU68-F1
#
_cell.length_a   1.000
_cell.length_b   1.000
_cell.length_c   1.000
_cell.angle_alpha   90.00
_cell.angle_beta   90.00
_cell.angle_gamma   90.00
#
_symmetry.space_group_name_H-M   'P 1'
#
loop_
_entity.id
_entity.type
_entity.pdbx_description
1 polymer ?
#
loop_
_entity_poly.entity_id
_entity_poly.type
_entity_poly.pdbx_seq_one_letter_code
_entity_poly.pdbx_strand_id
1 'polypeptide(L)'
;MNKSKTRGFAPQSEWKKTNWRKLEQVVFKLQNRIYRASQRGEVRVVRKLQKTLMKSWSAKMIAVRKVTQQNKGKKTAGIDGKKALTDKQRLALVASLKIYKKPQPTRRVWIPKPGKSEKRPLGIPTIYDRALQALAKQALEPEWEAIFEPNSYGFRPGRSCHDAIEAIFISINQKPKWVLDADISKCFDKINHNALLTKLNTYPSMKRLIRQWLKAGVMDGSTFSPTNLCFINIFLYKKLDKF
;
A
#
# COMPACT_ATOMS: atom_id res chain seq x y z
N MET A 1 -28.05 30.32 -6.25
CA MET A 1 -27.41 28.98 -6.28
C MET A 1 -25.89 29.14 -6.18
N ASN A 2 -25.33 28.90 -4.98
CA ASN A 2 -23.89 28.97 -4.76
C ASN A 2 -23.18 27.76 -5.38
N LYS A 3 -22.59 27.96 -6.57
CA LYS A 3 -21.72 26.96 -7.23
C LYS A 3 -20.51 26.69 -6.34
N SER A 4 -20.41 25.46 -5.84
CA SER A 4 -19.26 24.91 -5.12
C SER A 4 -17.95 25.25 -5.85
N LYS A 5 -17.08 26.07 -5.26
CA LYS A 5 -15.73 26.39 -5.74
C LYS A 5 -14.72 25.25 -5.48
N THR A 6 -15.11 23.99 -5.66
CA THR A 6 -14.12 22.91 -5.86
C THR A 6 -13.63 22.98 -7.30
N ARG A 7 -12.84 24.02 -7.62
CA ARG A 7 -12.02 24.03 -8.83
C ARG A 7 -11.09 22.82 -8.73
N GLY A 8 -11.42 21.76 -9.47
CA GLY A 8 -10.54 20.63 -9.68
C GLY A 8 -9.20 21.18 -10.16
N PHE A 9 -8.14 20.82 -9.46
CA PHE A 9 -6.79 21.10 -9.89
C PHE A 9 -6.63 20.60 -11.33
N ALA A 10 -6.37 21.50 -12.29
CA ALA A 10 -6.15 21.12 -13.68
C ALA A 10 -5.01 20.09 -13.74
N PRO A 11 -5.09 19.06 -14.60
CA PRO A 11 -3.98 18.14 -14.78
C PRO A 11 -2.76 18.95 -15.21
N GLN A 12 -1.77 19.08 -14.33
CA GLN A 12 -0.52 19.76 -14.67
C GLN A 12 0.08 19.02 -15.87
N SER A 13 0.39 19.74 -16.95
CA SER A 13 0.88 19.16 -18.21
C SER A 13 2.30 18.60 -18.09
N GLU A 14 3.06 19.01 -17.07
CA GLU A 14 4.47 18.67 -16.92
C GLU A 14 4.82 18.15 -15.52
N TRP A 15 5.42 16.96 -15.46
CA TRP A 15 5.83 16.29 -14.23
C TRP A 15 6.85 17.11 -13.41
N LYS A 16 7.83 17.74 -14.07
CA LYS A 16 8.91 18.50 -13.42
C LYS A 16 8.43 19.78 -12.76
N LYS A 17 7.45 20.47 -13.36
CA LYS A 17 6.88 21.73 -12.85
C LYS A 17 5.81 21.51 -11.77
N THR A 18 5.63 20.27 -11.30
CA THR A 18 4.61 19.95 -10.30
C THR A 18 5.03 20.42 -8.91
N ASN A 19 4.19 21.23 -8.25
CA ASN A 19 4.38 21.57 -6.84
C ASN A 19 3.96 20.39 -5.96
N TRP A 20 4.93 19.53 -5.62
CA TRP A 20 4.71 18.31 -4.85
C TRP A 20 4.16 18.57 -3.45
N ARG A 21 4.67 19.61 -2.76
CA ARG A 21 4.22 19.98 -1.40
C ARG A 21 2.73 20.31 -1.38
N LYS A 22 2.24 21.02 -2.41
CA LYS A 22 0.81 21.36 -2.54
C LYS A 22 -0.04 20.10 -2.76
N LEU A 23 0.41 19.15 -3.59
CA LEU A 23 -0.30 17.88 -3.77
C LEU A 23 -0.33 17.06 -2.48
N GLU A 24 0.79 16.97 -1.77
CA GLU A 24 0.92 16.28 -0.49
C GLU A 24 -0.01 16.88 0.56
N GLN A 25 -0.10 18.21 0.67
CA GLN A 25 -1.06 18.88 1.56
C GLN A 25 -2.52 18.55 1.23
N VAL A 26 -2.89 18.50 -0.06
CA VAL A 26 -4.25 18.15 -0.47
C VAL A 26 -4.60 16.72 -0.08
N VAL A 27 -3.68 15.78 -0.31
CA VAL A 27 -3.87 14.37 0.04
C VAL A 27 -3.91 14.20 1.56
N PHE A 28 -3.00 14.84 2.31
CA PHE A 28 -2.96 14.80 3.76
C PHE A 28 -4.25 15.32 4.40
N LYS A 29 -4.80 16.44 3.90
CA LYS A 29 -6.10 16.96 4.36
C LYS A 29 -7.22 15.94 4.16
N LEU A 30 -7.24 15.22 3.04
CA LEU A 30 -8.24 14.20 2.78
C LEU A 30 -8.04 12.96 3.67
N GLN A 31 -6.79 12.54 3.90
CA GLN A 31 -6.44 11.47 4.82
C GLN A 31 -6.85 11.79 6.26
N ASN A 32 -6.60 13.00 6.75
CA ASN A 32 -7.03 13.43 8.09
C ASN A 32 -8.56 13.43 8.23
N ARG A 33 -9.30 13.75 7.17
CA ARG A 33 -10.77 13.64 7.18
C ARG A 33 -11.23 12.17 7.26
N ILE A 34 -10.55 11.26 6.57
CA ILE A 34 -10.82 9.82 6.67
C ILE A 34 -10.54 9.34 8.09
N TYR A 35 -9.39 9.69 8.65
CA TYR A 35 -9.00 9.35 10.02
C TYR A 35 -10.03 9.82 11.05
N ARG A 36 -10.40 11.11 11.04
CA ARG A 36 -11.40 11.68 11.96
C ARG A 36 -12.78 11.05 11.80
N ALA A 37 -13.21 10.77 10.57
CA ALA A 37 -14.48 10.08 10.32
C ALA A 37 -14.45 8.63 10.85
N SER A 38 -13.30 7.96 10.74
CA SER A 38 -13.08 6.61 11.28
C SER A 38 -13.15 6.60 12.80
N GLN A 39 -12.51 7.57 13.48
CA GLN A 39 -12.60 7.72 14.94
C GLN A 39 -14.03 7.91 15.44
N ARG A 40 -14.89 8.59 14.66
CA ARG A 40 -16.31 8.79 14.98
C ARG A 40 -17.23 7.63 14.54
N GLY A 41 -16.68 6.57 13.94
CA GLY A 41 -17.47 5.44 13.44
C GLY A 41 -18.34 5.76 12.21
N GLU A 42 -18.09 6.86 11.50
CA GLU A 42 -18.90 7.30 10.35
C GLU A 42 -18.55 6.51 9.06
N VAL A 43 -18.89 5.22 9.02
CA VAL A 43 -18.48 4.31 7.93
C VAL A 43 -18.88 4.83 6.54
N ARG A 44 -20.10 5.37 6.39
CA ARG A 44 -20.56 5.92 5.10
C ARG A 44 -19.68 7.09 4.62
N VAL A 45 -19.25 7.95 5.53
CA VAL A 45 -18.37 9.10 5.24
C VAL A 45 -16.98 8.62 4.88
N VAL A 46 -16.40 7.68 5.65
CA VAL A 46 -15.12 7.04 5.35
C VAL A 46 -15.10 6.50 3.93
N ARG A 47 -16.10 5.69 3.55
CA ARG A 47 -16.18 5.10 2.19
C ARG A 47 -16.32 6.17 1.10
N LYS A 48 -17.07 7.25 1.33
CA LYS A 48 -17.19 8.38 0.39
C LYS A 48 -15.85 9.11 0.20
N LEU A 49 -15.14 9.37 1.29
CA LEU A 49 -13.83 10.03 1.26
C LEU A 49 -12.75 9.14 0.61
N GLN A 50 -12.75 7.84 0.89
CA GLN A 50 -11.87 6.88 0.22
C GLN A 50 -12.09 6.85 -1.29
N LYS A 51 -13.35 6.78 -1.74
CA LYS A 51 -13.69 6.86 -3.17
C LYS A 51 -13.24 8.19 -3.79
N THR A 52 -13.31 9.28 -3.03
CA THR A 52 -12.83 10.60 -3.47
C THR A 52 -11.30 10.61 -3.60
N LEU A 53 -10.57 10.04 -2.63
CA LEU A 53 -9.11 9.95 -2.64
C LEU A 53 -8.63 9.13 -3.84
N MET A 54 -9.23 7.96 -4.07
CA MET A 54 -8.87 7.08 -5.19
C MET A 54 -9.10 7.71 -6.57
N LYS A 55 -10.01 8.70 -6.68
CA LYS A 55 -10.28 9.45 -7.92
C LYS A 55 -9.42 10.70 -8.04
N SER A 56 -8.82 11.18 -6.95
CA SER A 56 -8.04 12.42 -6.92
C SER A 56 -6.78 12.33 -7.78
N TRP A 57 -6.59 13.32 -8.65
CA TRP A 57 -5.36 13.46 -9.44
C TRP A 57 -4.12 13.58 -8.54
N SER A 58 -4.23 14.33 -7.44
CA SER A 58 -3.14 14.55 -6.49
C SER A 58 -2.68 13.24 -5.83
N ALA A 59 -3.62 12.39 -5.40
CA ALA A 59 -3.30 11.08 -4.81
C ALA A 59 -2.67 10.13 -5.83
N LYS A 60 -3.16 10.13 -7.08
CA LYS A 60 -2.58 9.35 -8.18
C LYS A 60 -1.15 9.80 -8.52
N MET A 61 -0.91 11.11 -8.59
CA MET A 61 0.43 11.68 -8.81
C MET A 61 1.41 11.25 -7.71
N ILE A 62 1.01 11.35 -6.44
CA ILE A 62 1.84 10.91 -5.30
C ILE A 62 2.10 9.40 -5.37
N ALA A 63 1.08 8.59 -5.67
CA ALA A 63 1.24 7.15 -5.81
C ALA A 63 2.26 6.77 -6.88
N VAL A 64 2.19 7.40 -8.06
CA VAL A 64 3.12 7.16 -9.17
C VAL A 64 4.52 7.68 -8.84
N ARG A 65 4.65 8.85 -8.21
CA ARG A 65 5.95 9.38 -7.77
C ARG A 65 6.61 8.48 -6.75
N LYS A 66 5.85 7.99 -5.77
CA LYS A 66 6.33 7.07 -4.74
C LYS A 66 6.96 5.83 -5.37
N VAL A 67 6.20 5.15 -6.24
CA VAL A 67 6.65 3.91 -6.90
C VAL A 67 7.80 4.12 -7.89
N THR A 68 7.78 5.21 -8.66
CA THR A 68 8.73 5.40 -9.76
C THR A 68 9.99 6.20 -9.39
N GLN A 69 9.97 6.95 -8.28
CA GLN A 69 11.10 7.84 -7.92
C GLN A 69 11.60 7.65 -6.49
N GLN A 70 10.74 7.37 -5.52
CA GLN A 70 11.10 7.38 -4.09
C GLN A 70 11.39 5.99 -3.54
N ASN A 71 10.69 4.96 -4.00
CA ASN A 71 10.89 3.59 -3.53
C ASN A 71 12.28 3.08 -3.93
N LYS A 72 12.92 2.32 -3.05
CA LYS A 72 14.19 1.64 -3.36
C LYS A 72 14.02 0.73 -4.59
N GLY A 73 12.85 0.08 -4.70
CA GLY A 73 12.46 -0.83 -5.79
C GLY A 73 12.09 -0.23 -7.11
N LYS A 74 12.31 1.07 -7.28
CA LYS A 74 11.94 1.77 -8.51
C LYS A 74 12.59 1.17 -9.75
N LYS A 75 13.78 0.55 -9.63
CA LYS A 75 14.53 -0.05 -10.75
C LYS A 75 14.12 -1.49 -11.07
N THR A 76 13.27 -2.10 -10.25
CA THR A 76 12.89 -3.51 -10.40
C THR A 76 11.68 -3.63 -11.32
N ALA A 77 11.84 -4.38 -12.42
CA ALA A 77 10.76 -4.64 -13.38
C ALA A 77 9.83 -5.76 -12.88
N GLY A 78 8.54 -5.62 -13.21
CA GLY A 78 7.57 -6.71 -13.13
C GLY A 78 7.69 -7.64 -14.35
N ILE A 79 6.62 -8.38 -14.65
CA ILE A 79 6.54 -9.23 -15.84
C ILE A 79 6.61 -8.42 -17.15
N ASP A 80 6.28 -7.14 -17.10
CA ASP A 80 6.24 -6.21 -18.24
C ASP A 80 7.61 -5.68 -18.64
N GLY A 81 8.67 -6.03 -17.91
CA GLY A 81 10.05 -5.62 -18.20
C GLY A 81 10.35 -4.13 -17.97
N LYS A 82 9.35 -3.32 -17.63
CA LYS A 82 9.49 -1.86 -17.48
C LYS A 82 10.19 -1.52 -16.17
N LYS A 83 11.40 -0.95 -16.26
CA LYS A 83 12.25 -0.55 -15.12
C LYS A 83 12.17 0.94 -14.79
N ALA A 84 11.91 1.79 -15.77
CA ALA A 84 11.84 3.23 -15.60
C ALA A 84 10.81 3.83 -16.55
N LEU A 85 10.24 4.97 -16.18
CA LEU A 85 9.27 5.71 -16.99
C LEU A 85 9.78 7.12 -17.23
N THR A 86 9.54 7.65 -18.42
CA THR A 86 9.71 9.08 -18.72
C THR A 86 8.60 9.90 -18.06
N ASP A 87 8.79 11.21 -17.96
CA ASP A 87 7.78 12.11 -17.37
C ASP A 87 6.42 12.03 -18.08
N LYS A 88 6.42 11.96 -19.41
CA LYS A 88 5.20 11.76 -20.22
C LYS A 88 4.52 10.42 -19.91
N GLN A 89 5.30 9.35 -19.78
CA GLN A 89 4.79 8.03 -19.42
C GLN A 89 4.24 7.99 -17.98
N ARG A 90 4.83 8.74 -17.05
CA ARG A 90 4.32 8.87 -15.68
C ARG A 90 2.96 9.57 -15.65
N LEU A 91 2.80 10.67 -16.38
CA LEU A 91 1.50 11.36 -16.49
C LEU A 91 0.44 10.49 -17.16
N ALA A 92 0.79 9.77 -18.22
CA ALA A 92 -0.10 8.79 -18.84
C ALA A 92 -0.50 7.68 -17.86
N LEU A 93 0.45 7.20 -17.03
CA LEU A 93 0.17 6.22 -15.99
C LEU A 93 -0.84 6.77 -14.98
N VAL A 94 -0.64 8.00 -14.48
CA VAL A 94 -1.57 8.68 -13.55
C VAL A 94 -2.98 8.74 -14.12
N ALA A 95 -3.13 9.13 -15.39
CA ALA A 95 -4.43 9.16 -16.08
C ALA A 95 -5.05 7.75 -16.21
N SER A 96 -4.22 6.74 -16.45
CA SER A 96 -4.66 5.35 -16.66
C SER A 96 -5.09 4.62 -15.40
N LEU A 97 -4.71 5.09 -14.19
CA LEU A 97 -5.02 4.40 -12.93
C LEU A 97 -6.53 4.31 -12.70
N LYS A 98 -7.07 3.09 -12.80
CA LYS A 98 -8.49 2.75 -12.61
C LYS A 98 -8.63 1.53 -11.70
N ILE A 99 -9.59 1.59 -10.77
CA ILE A 99 -9.89 0.53 -9.77
C ILE A 99 -10.39 -0.77 -10.43
N TYR A 100 -10.92 -0.69 -11.65
CA TYR A 100 -11.58 -1.81 -12.33
C TYR A 100 -10.65 -2.63 -13.24
N LYS A 101 -9.37 -2.26 -13.36
CA LYS A 101 -8.43 -2.99 -14.21
C LYS A 101 -8.02 -4.30 -13.53
N LYS A 102 -8.11 -5.41 -14.27
CA LYS A 102 -7.64 -6.72 -13.79
C LYS A 102 -6.12 -6.66 -13.57
N PRO A 103 -5.61 -7.07 -12.39
CA PRO A 103 -4.19 -7.06 -12.11
C PRO A 103 -3.47 -8.13 -12.93
N GLN A 104 -2.19 -7.88 -13.19
CA GLN A 104 -1.30 -8.82 -13.85
C GLN A 104 -0.64 -9.74 -12.82
N PRO A 105 -0.21 -10.96 -13.23
CA PRO A 105 0.56 -11.82 -12.34
C PRO A 105 1.87 -11.17 -11.91
N THR A 106 2.34 -11.52 -10.72
CA THR A 106 3.60 -10.99 -10.20
C THR A 106 4.78 -11.81 -10.71
N ARG A 107 5.93 -11.17 -10.95
CA ARG A 107 7.16 -11.85 -11.35
C ARG A 107 7.88 -12.39 -10.12
N ARG A 108 8.23 -13.68 -10.10
CA ARG A 108 9.02 -14.29 -9.04
C ARG A 108 10.48 -13.83 -9.11
N VAL A 109 11.04 -13.47 -7.97
CA VAL A 109 12.48 -13.28 -7.75
C VAL A 109 12.87 -13.99 -6.47
N TRP A 110 14.00 -14.69 -6.52
CA TRP A 110 14.55 -15.41 -5.38
C TRP A 110 15.62 -14.58 -4.71
N ILE A 111 15.46 -14.33 -3.40
CA ILE A 111 16.41 -13.57 -2.59
C ILE A 111 17.10 -14.52 -1.61
N PRO A 112 18.44 -14.58 -1.56
CA PRO A 112 19.14 -15.42 -0.58
C PRO A 112 18.86 -14.93 0.85
N LYS A 113 18.65 -15.85 1.78
CA LYS A 113 18.64 -15.47 3.21
C LYS A 113 20.09 -15.25 3.67
N PRO A 114 20.39 -14.16 4.38
CA PRO A 114 21.70 -14.00 5.01
C PRO A 114 21.98 -15.20 5.90
N GLY A 115 23.11 -15.89 5.68
CA GLY A 115 23.56 -17.02 6.50
C GLY A 115 22.76 -18.33 6.36
N LYS A 116 21.86 -18.48 5.37
CA LYS A 116 21.15 -19.76 5.10
C LYS A 116 21.11 -20.06 3.60
N SER A 117 21.13 -21.34 3.23
CA SER A 117 20.99 -21.81 1.84
C SER A 117 19.59 -21.56 1.25
N GLU A 118 18.59 -21.41 2.11
CA GLU A 118 17.21 -21.15 1.71
C GLU A 118 17.03 -19.76 1.07
N LYS A 119 16.30 -19.72 -0.06
CA LYS A 119 15.91 -18.47 -0.72
C LYS A 119 14.49 -18.06 -0.30
N ARG A 120 14.26 -16.76 -0.15
CA ARG A 120 12.92 -16.16 0.04
C ARG A 120 12.33 -15.81 -1.33
N PRO A 121 11.13 -16.32 -1.66
CA PRO A 121 10.44 -15.91 -2.87
C PRO A 121 9.84 -14.51 -2.71
N LEU A 122 10.05 -13.64 -3.70
CA LEU A 122 9.45 -12.30 -3.80
C LEU A 122 8.62 -12.21 -5.08
N GLY A 123 7.39 -11.73 -4.98
CA GLY A 123 6.56 -11.41 -6.14
C GLY A 123 6.61 -9.91 -6.44
N ILE A 124 7.17 -9.54 -7.59
CA ILE A 124 7.26 -8.14 -8.04
C ILE A 124 6.11 -7.85 -9.04
N PRO A 125 5.15 -6.98 -8.68
CA PRO A 125 4.09 -6.57 -9.60
C PRO A 125 4.60 -5.61 -10.68
N THR A 126 3.78 -5.40 -11.71
CA THR A 126 4.00 -4.36 -12.72
C THR A 126 4.05 -2.96 -12.08
N ILE A 127 4.62 -1.97 -12.77
CA ILE A 127 4.60 -0.57 -12.27
C ILE A 127 3.16 -0.09 -12.08
N TYR A 128 2.24 -0.47 -12.98
CA TYR A 128 0.83 -0.13 -12.86
C TYR A 128 0.22 -0.67 -11.57
N ASP A 129 0.41 -1.97 -11.30
CA ASP A 129 -0.17 -2.62 -10.12
C ASP A 129 0.44 -2.06 -8.84
N ARG A 130 1.75 -1.80 -8.82
CA ARG A 130 2.39 -1.10 -7.71
C ARG A 130 1.74 0.27 -7.49
N ALA A 131 1.64 1.12 -8.52
CA ALA A 131 1.04 2.44 -8.38
C ALA A 131 -0.42 2.38 -7.90
N LEU A 132 -1.21 1.42 -8.38
CA LEU A 132 -2.59 1.22 -7.93
C LEU A 132 -2.66 0.72 -6.47
N GLN A 133 -1.74 -0.15 -6.05
CA GLN A 133 -1.62 -0.60 -4.65
C GLN A 133 -1.16 0.55 -3.73
N ALA A 134 -0.23 1.40 -4.16
CA ALA A 134 0.17 2.60 -3.42
C ALA A 134 -1.00 3.57 -3.24
N LEU A 135 -1.84 3.72 -4.27
CA LEU A 135 -3.04 4.54 -4.21
C LEU A 135 -4.08 3.94 -3.26
N ALA A 136 -4.32 2.63 -3.33
CA ALA A 136 -5.22 1.93 -2.41
C ALA A 136 -4.73 2.04 -0.95
N LYS A 137 -3.42 1.90 -0.72
CA LYS A 137 -2.80 2.10 0.59
C LYS A 137 -3.10 3.50 1.14
N GLN A 138 -2.89 4.55 0.35
CA GLN A 138 -3.17 5.93 0.77
C GLN A 138 -4.62 6.14 1.22
N ALA A 139 -5.58 5.40 0.64
CA ALA A 139 -6.99 5.48 1.00
C ALA A 139 -7.34 4.68 2.27
N LEU A 140 -6.71 3.52 2.48
CA LEU A 140 -7.02 2.60 3.57
C LEU A 140 -6.25 2.94 4.85
N GLU A 141 -5.00 3.36 4.74
CA GLU A 141 -4.09 3.62 5.87
C GLU A 141 -4.69 4.55 6.94
N PRO A 142 -5.38 5.67 6.61
CA PRO A 142 -5.93 6.56 7.64
C PRO A 142 -7.12 5.96 8.42
N GLU A 143 -7.88 5.04 7.82
CA GLU A 143 -8.95 4.32 8.52
C GLU A 143 -8.37 3.35 9.54
N TRP A 144 -7.35 2.58 9.13
CA TRP A 144 -6.71 1.59 10.00
C TRP A 144 -5.88 2.23 11.10
N GLU A 145 -5.21 3.35 10.82
CA GLU A 145 -4.45 4.08 11.85
C GLU A 145 -5.34 4.62 12.97
N ALA A 146 -6.63 4.86 12.71
CA ALA A 146 -7.59 5.24 13.74
C ALA A 146 -8.03 4.08 14.65
N ILE A 147 -7.80 2.83 14.22
CA ILE A 147 -8.31 1.61 14.88
C ILE A 147 -7.15 0.75 15.42
N PHE A 148 -5.93 0.93 14.92
CA PHE A 148 -4.78 0.13 15.33
C PHE A 148 -4.47 0.29 16.82
N GLU A 149 -4.09 -0.83 17.42
CA GLU A 149 -3.70 -0.90 18.82
C GLU A 149 -2.40 -0.09 19.05
N PRO A 150 -2.28 0.66 20.17
CA PRO A 150 -1.12 1.54 20.42
C PRO A 150 0.24 0.84 20.45
N ASN A 151 0.32 -0.39 20.98
CA ASN A 151 1.52 -1.21 21.08
C ASN A 151 1.85 -2.02 19.80
N SER A 152 1.16 -1.74 18.69
CA SER A 152 1.50 -2.29 17.38
C SER A 152 2.46 -1.35 16.66
N TYR A 153 3.73 -1.73 16.50
CA TYR A 153 4.76 -0.87 15.90
C TYR A 153 5.07 -1.20 14.44
N GLY A 154 4.75 -2.42 14.01
CA GLY A 154 5.09 -2.94 12.69
C GLY A 154 4.39 -2.20 11.55
N PHE A 155 5.15 -1.83 10.52
CA PHE A 155 4.63 -1.35 9.22
C PHE A 155 3.79 -0.05 9.25
N ARG A 156 3.77 0.68 10.37
CA ARG A 156 3.03 1.94 10.52
C ARG A 156 3.85 3.17 10.13
N PRO A 157 3.20 4.25 9.65
CA PRO A 157 3.85 5.54 9.47
C PRO A 157 4.15 6.17 10.85
N GLY A 158 5.31 6.82 10.99
CA GLY A 158 5.71 7.46 12.25
C GLY A 158 6.03 6.50 13.41
N ARG A 159 6.09 5.18 13.16
CA ARG A 159 6.52 4.17 14.13
C ARG A 159 7.76 3.41 13.66
N SER A 160 8.66 3.11 14.59
CA SER A 160 9.92 2.42 14.34
C SER A 160 10.13 1.19 15.24
N CYS A 161 11.16 0.39 14.95
CA CYS A 161 11.58 -0.70 15.84
C CYS A 161 12.13 -0.18 17.17
N HIS A 162 12.67 1.04 17.21
CA HIS A 162 13.18 1.64 18.44
C HIS A 162 12.05 1.96 19.41
N ASP A 163 10.91 2.45 18.92
CA ASP A 163 9.72 2.71 19.73
C ASP A 163 9.22 1.43 20.43
N ALA A 164 9.31 0.29 19.75
CA ALA A 164 8.95 -1.01 20.33
C ALA A 164 9.92 -1.41 21.46
N ILE A 165 11.22 -1.20 21.26
CA ILE A 165 12.25 -1.46 22.27
C ILE A 165 12.04 -0.55 23.48
N GLU A 166 11.77 0.73 23.25
CA GLU A 166 11.49 1.71 24.31
C GLU A 166 10.23 1.33 25.11
N ALA A 167 9.16 0.93 24.44
CA ALA A 167 7.94 0.48 25.11
C ALA A 167 8.15 -0.78 25.96
N ILE A 168 8.95 -1.73 25.47
CA ILE A 168 9.36 -2.92 26.24
C ILE A 168 10.17 -2.48 27.46
N PHE A 169 11.18 -1.63 27.27
CA PHE A 169 12.05 -1.12 28.33
C PHE A 169 11.26 -0.45 29.46
N ILE A 170 10.36 0.47 29.12
CA ILE A 170 9.50 1.15 30.10
C ILE A 170 8.60 0.14 30.84
N SER A 171 8.06 -0.86 30.13
CA SER A 171 7.19 -1.87 30.72
C SER A 171 7.91 -2.80 31.70
N ILE A 172 9.12 -3.24 31.39
CA ILE A 172 9.88 -4.18 32.24
C ILE A 172 10.57 -3.48 33.41
N ASN A 173 10.93 -2.19 33.28
CA ASN A 173 11.67 -1.46 34.30
C ASN A 173 10.86 -1.21 35.59
N GLN A 174 9.55 -1.40 35.55
CA GLN A 174 8.69 -1.12 36.71
C GLN A 174 8.64 -2.28 37.71
N LYS A 175 8.65 -3.54 37.23
CA LYS A 175 8.52 -4.75 38.04
C LYS A 175 9.12 -5.95 37.30
N PRO A 176 9.69 -6.94 38.00
CA PRO A 176 10.13 -8.20 37.38
C PRO A 176 8.94 -8.91 36.71
N LYS A 177 9.15 -9.39 35.49
CA LYS A 177 8.11 -10.01 34.63
C LYS A 177 8.69 -11.21 33.89
N TRP A 178 7.81 -12.16 33.59
CA TRP A 178 8.09 -13.23 32.64
C TRP A 178 7.73 -12.76 31.22
N VAL A 179 8.59 -13.09 30.24
CA VAL A 179 8.38 -12.73 28.83
C VAL A 179 8.05 -13.99 28.04
N LEU A 180 6.91 -13.96 27.35
CA LEU A 180 6.55 -14.99 26.37
C LEU A 180 7.08 -14.57 24.99
N ASP A 181 8.07 -15.29 24.49
CA ASP A 181 8.52 -15.15 23.11
C ASP A 181 7.64 -16.03 22.20
N ALA A 182 6.89 -15.39 21.31
CA ALA A 182 5.95 -16.06 20.41
C ALA A 182 6.07 -15.52 18.98
N ASP A 183 6.19 -16.43 18.02
CA ASP A 183 6.23 -16.11 16.58
C ASP A 183 5.14 -16.87 15.80
N ILE A 184 4.60 -16.22 14.77
CA ILE A 184 3.57 -16.79 13.91
C ILE A 184 4.22 -17.41 12.67
N SER A 185 4.27 -18.74 12.63
CA SER A 185 4.84 -19.48 11.50
C SER A 185 4.14 -19.13 10.18
N LYS A 186 4.93 -18.78 9.16
CA LYS A 186 4.48 -18.56 7.77
C LYS A 186 3.25 -17.62 7.68
N CYS A 187 3.23 -16.54 8.46
CA CYS A 187 2.10 -15.61 8.58
C CYS A 187 1.50 -15.19 7.22
N PHE A 188 2.32 -14.73 6.26
CA PHE A 188 1.80 -14.29 4.95
C PHE A 188 1.26 -15.42 4.08
N ASP A 189 1.87 -16.61 4.17
CA ASP A 189 1.48 -17.76 3.36
C ASP A 189 0.15 -18.37 3.82
N LYS A 190 -0.16 -18.28 5.11
CA LYS A 190 -1.31 -18.93 5.75
C LYS A 190 -2.51 -18.01 6.02
N ILE A 191 -2.47 -16.74 5.60
CA ILE A 191 -3.62 -15.83 5.80
C ILE A 191 -4.82 -16.27 4.93
N ASN A 192 -5.93 -16.57 5.59
CA ASN A 192 -7.20 -16.86 4.91
C ASN A 192 -7.72 -15.60 4.17
N HIS A 193 -7.88 -15.71 2.85
CA HIS A 193 -8.31 -14.59 1.99
C HIS A 193 -9.72 -14.08 2.34
N ASN A 194 -10.64 -14.97 2.70
CA ASN A 194 -12.01 -14.58 3.05
C ASN A 194 -12.03 -13.85 4.38
N ALA A 195 -11.33 -14.36 5.39
CA ALA A 195 -11.20 -13.70 6.70
C ALA A 195 -10.58 -12.30 6.55
N LEU A 196 -9.52 -12.16 5.74
CA LEU A 196 -8.90 -10.86 5.45
C LEU A 196 -9.89 -9.90 4.78
N LEU A 197 -10.60 -10.34 3.75
CA LEU A 197 -11.56 -9.50 3.02
C LEU A 197 -12.79 -9.13 3.85
N THR A 198 -13.19 -9.97 4.80
CA THR A 198 -14.23 -9.67 5.78
C THR A 198 -13.73 -8.64 6.79
N LYS A 199 -12.54 -8.84 7.37
CA LYS A 199 -11.94 -7.89 8.32
C LYS A 199 -11.69 -6.52 7.69
N LEU A 200 -11.31 -6.48 6.41
CA LEU A 200 -11.12 -5.23 5.67
C LEU A 200 -12.39 -4.38 5.53
N ASN A 201 -13.56 -5.02 5.54
CA ASN A 201 -14.89 -4.41 5.48
C ASN A 201 -15.03 -3.20 4.52
N THR A 202 -14.36 -3.23 3.38
CA THR A 202 -14.30 -2.09 2.44
C THR A 202 -15.42 -2.11 1.40
N TYR A 203 -15.56 -1.05 0.62
CA TYR A 203 -16.60 -0.96 -0.41
C TYR A 203 -16.38 -1.96 -1.57
N PRO A 204 -17.45 -2.40 -2.26
CA PRO A 204 -17.39 -3.56 -3.17
C PRO A 204 -16.31 -3.51 -4.25
N SER A 205 -16.07 -2.36 -4.88
CA SER A 205 -15.05 -2.25 -5.93
C SER A 205 -13.62 -2.32 -5.39
N MET A 206 -13.32 -1.78 -4.22
CA MET A 206 -12.02 -1.96 -3.55
C MET A 206 -11.87 -3.42 -3.10
N LYS A 207 -12.90 -4.02 -2.50
CA LYS A 207 -12.89 -5.42 -2.07
C LYS A 207 -12.61 -6.36 -3.24
N ARG A 208 -13.22 -6.11 -4.40
CA ARG A 208 -12.98 -6.87 -5.64
C ARG A 208 -11.54 -6.70 -6.14
N LEU A 209 -11.02 -5.48 -6.15
CA LEU A 209 -9.63 -5.21 -6.54
C LEU A 209 -8.63 -5.94 -5.64
N ILE A 210 -8.83 -5.87 -4.32
CA ILE A 210 -7.99 -6.57 -3.35
C ILE A 210 -8.07 -8.07 -3.56
N ARG A 211 -9.27 -8.64 -3.71
CA ARG A 211 -9.45 -10.06 -4.02
C ARG A 211 -8.72 -10.48 -5.29
N GLN A 212 -8.75 -9.65 -6.34
CA GLN A 212 -8.02 -9.93 -7.58
C GLN A 212 -6.51 -9.89 -7.36
N TRP A 213 -5.98 -8.97 -6.56
CA TRP A 213 -4.56 -8.95 -6.19
C TRP A 213 -4.14 -10.21 -5.43
N LEU A 214 -4.98 -10.70 -4.50
CA LEU A 214 -4.69 -11.93 -3.76
C LEU A 214 -4.71 -13.19 -4.65
N LYS A 215 -5.42 -13.15 -5.78
CA LYS A 215 -5.57 -14.26 -6.73
C LYS A 215 -4.75 -14.09 -8.02
N ALA A 216 -3.92 -13.05 -8.13
CA ALA A 216 -3.33 -12.64 -9.41
C ALA A 216 -2.34 -13.65 -10.02
N GLY A 217 -1.87 -14.63 -9.25
CA GLY A 217 -0.87 -15.59 -9.71
C GLY A 217 0.57 -15.09 -9.51
N VAL A 218 1.50 -16.03 -9.53
CA VAL A 218 2.93 -15.73 -9.64
C VAL A 218 3.49 -16.42 -10.88
N MET A 219 4.31 -15.70 -11.63
CA MET A 219 5.02 -16.18 -12.80
C MET A 219 6.49 -16.36 -12.44
N ASP A 220 7.00 -17.59 -12.50
CA ASP A 220 8.41 -17.92 -12.29
C ASP A 220 9.01 -18.40 -13.62
N GLY A 221 9.79 -17.54 -14.28
CA GLY A 221 10.18 -17.75 -15.68
C GLY A 221 8.96 -17.83 -16.61
N SER A 222 8.78 -18.96 -17.29
CA SER A 222 7.63 -19.27 -18.15
C SER A 222 6.50 -20.01 -17.41
N THR A 223 6.69 -20.40 -16.15
CA THR A 223 5.72 -21.19 -15.40
C THR A 223 4.78 -20.28 -14.61
N PHE A 224 3.48 -20.40 -14.89
CA PHE A 224 2.45 -19.76 -14.09
C PHE A 224 2.04 -20.67 -12.93
N SER A 225 2.07 -20.15 -11.71
CA SER A 225 1.52 -20.81 -10.53
C SER A 225 0.35 -20.01 -9.98
N PRO A 226 -0.85 -20.60 -9.82
CA PRO A 226 -1.95 -19.94 -9.16
C PRO A 226 -1.55 -19.60 -7.71
N THR A 227 -1.92 -18.41 -7.26
CA THR A 227 -1.62 -17.97 -5.91
C THR A 227 -2.55 -18.69 -4.92
N ASN A 228 -2.11 -19.81 -4.35
CA ASN A 228 -2.66 -20.32 -3.10
C ASN A 228 -2.13 -19.53 -1.87
N LEU A 229 -1.11 -18.68 -2.10
CA LEU A 229 -0.24 -18.08 -1.08
C LEU A 229 -0.26 -16.55 -1.13
N CYS A 230 -0.82 -15.92 -0.10
CA CYS A 230 -1.08 -14.48 0.00
C CYS A 230 0.20 -13.62 -0.14
N PHE A 231 0.59 -13.21 -1.35
CA PHE A 231 1.53 -12.08 -1.52
C PHE A 231 0.76 -10.77 -1.36
N ILE A 232 0.40 -10.44 -0.12
CA ILE A 232 -0.23 -9.15 0.22
C ILE A 232 0.80 -8.02 0.02
N ASN A 233 1.00 -7.58 -1.22
CA ASN A 233 1.80 -6.39 -1.51
C ASN A 233 1.10 -5.08 -1.07
N ILE A 234 -0.20 -5.12 -0.74
CA ILE A 234 -0.97 -3.94 -0.32
C ILE A 234 -0.56 -3.46 1.08
N PHE A 235 -0.29 -4.40 2.00
CA PHE A 235 0.18 -4.11 3.36
C PHE A 235 1.70 -4.23 3.49
N LEU A 236 2.37 -5.01 2.63
CA LEU A 236 3.84 -5.14 2.60
C LEU A 236 4.55 -4.02 1.82
N TYR A 237 3.96 -2.84 1.70
CA TYR A 237 4.57 -1.73 0.98
C TYR A 237 5.95 -1.32 1.55
N LYS A 238 6.25 -1.61 2.83
CA LYS A 238 7.60 -1.41 3.41
C LYS A 238 8.63 -2.47 2.96
N LYS A 239 8.22 -3.64 2.46
CA LYS A 239 9.14 -4.65 1.90
C LYS A 239 9.61 -4.27 0.49
N LEU A 240 8.81 -3.52 -0.27
CA LEU A 240 9.18 -2.91 -1.55
C LEU A 240 9.81 -1.50 -1.42
N ASP A 241 9.61 -0.82 -0.29
CA ASP A 241 10.38 0.39 0.03
C ASP A 241 11.82 0.06 0.48
N LYS A 242 12.11 -1.19 0.85
CA LYS A 242 13.46 -1.67 1.19
C LYS A 242 14.28 -2.18 0.00
N PHE A 243 13.65 -2.51 -1.13
CA PHE A 243 14.33 -3.07 -2.31
C PHE A 243 13.78 -2.54 -3.58
#